data_AF-A0A7R7B7S4-F1
#
_entry.id   AF-A0A7R7B7S4-F1
#
_cell.length_a   1.000
_cell.length_b   1.000
_cell.length_c   1.000
_cell.angle_alpha   90.00
_cell.angle_beta   90.00
_cell.angle_gamma   90.00
#
_symmetry.space_group_name_H-M   'P 1'
#
loop_
_entity.id
_entity.type
_entity.pdbx_description
1 polymer ?
#
loop_
_entity_poly.entity_id
_entity_poly.type
_entity_poly.pdbx_seq_one_letter_code
_entity_poly.pdbx_strand_id
1 'polypeptide(L)' 'MLSAISPASAAEAYEATYFARKCGLTRDEALRIMREAQAGAKTPAEGKPKG' A
#
# COMPACT_ATOMS: atom_id res chain seq x y z
N MET A 1 4.50 -4.70 25.74
CA MET A 1 3.43 -4.12 24.92
C MET A 1 3.37 -4.89 23.61
N LEU A 2 2.40 -5.79 23.45
CA LEU A 2 2.12 -6.42 22.15
C LEU A 2 1.25 -5.41 21.40
N SER A 3 1.88 -4.58 20.56
CA SER A 3 1.15 -3.66 19.68
C SER A 3 0.09 -4.46 18.95
N ALA A 4 -1.18 -4.12 19.15
CA ALA A 4 -2.31 -4.84 18.59
C ALA A 4 -2.12 -4.93 17.07
N ILE A 5 -1.71 -6.10 16.59
CA ILE A 5 -1.67 -6.39 15.16
C ILE A 5 -3.13 -6.47 14.76
N SER A 6 -3.70 -5.32 14.40
CA SER A 6 -5.03 -5.26 13.84
C SER A 6 -5.07 -6.17 12.60
N PRO A 7 -6.16 -6.90 12.34
CA PRO A 7 -6.27 -7.73 11.14
C PRO A 7 -6.00 -6.93 9.85
N ALA A 8 -6.28 -5.62 9.85
CA ALA A 8 -5.89 -4.71 8.78
C ALA A 8 -4.36 -4.64 8.57
N SER A 9 -3.57 -4.58 9.64
CA SER A 9 -2.09 -4.55 9.59
C SER A 9 -1.51 -5.86 9.05
N ALA A 10 -2.13 -7.00 9.38
CA ALA A 10 -1.73 -8.29 8.83
C ALA A 10 -2.03 -8.41 7.32
N ALA A 11 -3.21 -7.92 6.88
CA ALA A 11 -3.58 -7.86 5.48
C ALA A 11 -2.66 -6.92 4.68
N GLU A 12 -2.38 -5.71 5.20
CA GLU A 12 -1.44 -4.76 4.58
C GLU A 12 -0.04 -5.38 4.41
N ALA A 13 0.46 -6.12 5.40
CA ALA A 13 1.77 -6.77 5.32
C ALA A 13 1.81 -7.90 4.27
N TYR A 14 0.71 -8.65 4.14
CA TYR A 14 0.57 -9.71 3.13
C TYR A 14 0.55 -9.11 1.71
N GLU A 15 -0.28 -8.09 1.50
CA GLU A 15 -0.39 -7.39 0.22
C GLU A 15 0.92 -6.70 -0.17
N ALA A 16 1.59 -6.01 0.76
CA ALA A 16 2.89 -5.39 0.51
C ALA A 16 3.94 -6.42 0.07
N THR A 17 3.92 -7.62 0.65
CA THR A 17 4.82 -8.71 0.25
C THR A 17 4.50 -9.23 -1.15
N TYR A 18 3.21 -9.31 -1.51
CA TYR A 18 2.77 -9.70 -2.84
C TYR A 18 3.24 -8.71 -3.91
N PHE A 19 3.01 -7.41 -3.69
CA PHE A 19 3.45 -6.35 -4.62
C PHE A 19 4.97 -6.28 -4.71
N ALA A 20 5.68 -6.38 -3.58
CA ALA A 20 7.14 -6.43 -3.56
C ALA A 20 7.69 -7.49 -4.52
N ARG A 21 7.15 -8.71 -4.47
CA ARG A 21 7.58 -9.81 -5.36
C ARG A 21 7.25 -9.56 -6.83
N LYS A 22 6.08 -9.01 -7.13
CA LYS A 22 5.66 -8.77 -8.52
C LYS A 22 6.37 -7.59 -9.17
N CYS A 23 6.70 -6.57 -8.40
CA CYS A 23 7.24 -5.31 -8.90
C CYS A 23 8.75 -5.17 -8.70
N GLY A 24 9.40 -6.14 -8.05
CA GLY A 24 10.83 -6.06 -7.73
C GLY A 24 11.15 -4.99 -6.67
N LEU A 25 10.22 -4.74 -5.75
CA LEU A 25 10.37 -3.78 -4.67
C LEU A 25 10.73 -4.48 -3.35
N THR A 26 11.21 -3.72 -2.38
CA THR A 26 11.21 -4.17 -0.99
C THR A 26 9.80 -4.09 -0.39
N ARG A 27 9.56 -4.85 0.69
CA ARG A 27 8.27 -4.81 1.40
C ARG A 27 7.91 -3.40 1.86
N ASP A 28 8.88 -2.64 2.34
CA ASP A 28 8.66 -1.30 2.90
C ASP A 28 8.35 -0.28 1.81
N GLU A 29 8.96 -0.39 0.62
CA GLU A 29 8.61 0.42 -0.55
C GLU A 29 7.17 0.14 -1.00
N ALA A 30 6.80 -1.15 -1.13
CA ALA A 30 5.44 -1.54 -1.49
C ALA A 30 4.42 -1.00 -0.47
N LEU A 31 4.73 -1.11 0.82
CA LEU A 31 3.87 -0.65 1.90
C LEU A 31 3.70 0.88 1.92
N ARG A 32 4.77 1.64 1.60
CA ARG A 32 4.68 3.10 1.45
C ARG A 32 3.75 3.48 0.30
N ILE A 33 3.94 2.86 -0.87
CA ILE A 33 3.13 3.14 -2.07
C ILE A 33 1.66 2.79 -1.85
N MET A 34 1.37 1.65 -1.21
CA MET A 34 -0.01 1.28 -0.87
C MET A 34 -0.69 2.33 0.02
N ARG A 35 0.04 2.86 1.01
CA ARG A 35 -0.48 3.91 1.90
C ARG A 35 -0.66 5.24 1.17
N GLU A 36 0.28 5.62 0.32
CA GLU A 36 0.16 6.82 -0.54
C GLU A 36 -1.04 6.70 -1.47
N ALA A 37 -1.27 5.53 -2.08
CA ALA A 37 -2.43 5.27 -2.91
C ALA A 37 -3.75 5.32 -2.12
N GLN A 38 -3.80 4.75 -0.91
CA GLN A 38 -4.97 4.83 -0.05
C GLN A 38 -5.25 6.27 0.44
N ALA A 39 -4.21 7.05 0.73
CA ALA A 39 -4.34 8.45 1.12
C ALA A 39 -4.80 9.31 -0.07
N GLY A 40 -4.20 9.08 -1.25
CA GLY A 40 -4.56 9.75 -2.50
C GLY A 40 -5.92 9.33 -3.06
N ALA A 41 -6.43 8.14 -2.73
CA ALA A 41 -7.79 7.71 -3.09
C ALA A 41 -8.89 8.38 -2.24
N LYS A 42 -8.54 8.91 -1.07
CA LYS A 42 -9.49 9.66 -0.22
C LYS A 42 -9.70 11.11 -0.68
N THR A 43 -8.82 11.61 -1.54
CA THR A 43 -9.04 12.83 -2.33
C THR A 43 -9.38 12.42 -3.76
N PRO A 44 -10.36 13.00 -4.46
CA PRO A 44 -10.55 12.69 -5.86
C PRO A 44 -9.27 13.04 -6.63
N ALA A 45 -8.56 12.01 -7.09
CA ALA A 45 -7.34 12.17 -7.86
C ALA A 45 -7.68 12.88 -9.17
N GLU A 46 -7.34 14.16 -9.27
CA GLU A 46 -7.29 14.91 -10.51
C GLU A 46 -6.15 14.34 -11.35
N GLY A 47 -6.48 13.38 -12.21
CA GLY A 47 -5.50 12.64 -12.98
C GLY A 47 -6.14 11.84 -14.11
N LYS A 48 -6.85 12.53 -15.01
CA LYS A 48 -7.16 11.97 -16.34
C LYS A 48 -5.85 11.90 -17.15
N PRO A 49 -5.42 10.74 -17.67
CA PRO A 49 -4.55 10.76 -18.83
C PRO A 49 -5.37 11.25 -20.03
N LYS A 50 -4.97 12.40 -20.60
CA LYS A 50 -5.35 12.76 -21.97
C LYS A 50 -4.48 11.92 -22.91
N GLY A 51 -5.09 10.95 -23.56
CA GLY A 51 -4.54 10.18 -24.69
C GLY A 51 -5.69 9.77 -25.58
#